data_AF-A0A838KIX9-F1
#
_entry.id   AF-A0A838KIX9-F1
#
_cell.length_a   1.000
_cell.length_b   1.000
_cell.length_c   1.000
_cell.angle_alpha   90.00
_cell.angle_beta   90.00
_cell.angle_gamma   90.00
#
_symmetry.space_group_name_H-M   'P 1'
#
loop_
_entity.id
_entity.type
_entity.pdbx_description
1 polymer ?
#
loop_
_entity_poly.entity_id
_entity_poly.type
_entity_poly.pdbx_seq_one_letter_code
_entity_poly.pdbx_strand_id
1 'polypeptide(L)'
;MRTVYEAAGGDEGLLRLARAWHARVMADEVVSHAFSHGFHPEHTERLAAYWAEALGGPTTYSDNYGDETSVVRTHSGNGPHEEMDRRAIACFDQAMTDIAMSENDPVRAVLHDYFAWATTTTMSRYHRSEDDVPEGLRMPQWSWDGLHSCPLQEGAFIESPRCPQTVTCGARLQVAVAAKSE
;
A
#
# COMPACT_ATOMS: atom_id res chain seq x y z
N MET A 1 0.33 -24.54 -2.92
CA MET A 1 0.74 -23.82 -1.69
C MET A 1 -0.38 -22.84 -1.39
N ARG A 2 -0.76 -22.67 -0.12
CA ARG A 2 -1.81 -21.69 0.26
C ARG A 2 -1.34 -20.29 -0.16
N THR A 3 -2.20 -19.43 -0.70
CA THR A 3 -1.81 -18.03 -1.01
C THR A 3 -1.75 -17.18 0.25
N VAL A 4 -1.15 -15.99 0.18
CA VAL A 4 -1.16 -15.04 1.32
C VAL A 4 -2.59 -14.57 1.59
N TYR A 5 -3.36 -14.31 0.53
CA TYR A 5 -4.81 -14.05 0.58
C TYR A 5 -5.57 -15.12 1.38
N GLU A 6 -5.38 -16.40 1.04
CA GLU A 6 -6.03 -17.49 1.75
C GLU A 6 -5.60 -17.53 3.22
N ALA A 7 -4.33 -17.28 3.53
CA ALA A 7 -3.79 -17.23 4.89
C ALA A 7 -4.30 -16.06 5.73
N ALA A 8 -4.53 -14.91 5.11
CA ALA A 8 -5.11 -13.73 5.75
C ALA A 8 -6.62 -13.90 6.05
N GLY A 9 -7.24 -15.02 5.64
CA GLY A 9 -8.64 -15.31 5.87
C GLY A 9 -9.56 -14.95 4.71
N GLY A 10 -9.00 -14.80 3.49
CA GLY A 10 -9.75 -14.47 2.29
C GLY A 10 -10.42 -13.08 2.35
N ASP A 11 -11.48 -12.90 1.56
CA ASP A 11 -12.21 -11.62 1.46
C ASP A 11 -12.69 -11.10 2.82
N GLU A 12 -13.26 -11.98 3.66
CA GLU A 12 -13.74 -11.58 4.98
C GLU A 12 -12.58 -11.16 5.91
N GLY A 13 -11.45 -11.87 5.84
CA GLY A 13 -10.26 -11.54 6.62
C GLY A 13 -9.68 -10.19 6.25
N LEU A 14 -9.52 -9.94 4.95
CA LEU A 14 -9.00 -8.67 4.44
C LEU A 14 -9.98 -7.52 4.64
N LEU A 15 -11.29 -7.74 4.54
CA LEU A 15 -12.29 -6.71 4.85
C LEU A 15 -12.25 -6.31 6.33
N ARG A 16 -12.10 -7.28 7.25
CA ARG A 16 -11.90 -6.98 8.68
C ARG A 16 -10.64 -6.17 8.90
N LEU A 17 -9.54 -6.55 8.25
CA LEU A 17 -8.26 -5.83 8.33
C LEU A 17 -8.39 -4.40 7.79
N ALA A 18 -9.03 -4.22 6.63
CA ALA A 18 -9.22 -2.90 6.00
C ALA A 18 -10.04 -1.97 6.88
N ARG A 19 -11.11 -2.49 7.50
CA ARG A 19 -11.94 -1.72 8.46
C ARG A 19 -11.15 -1.32 9.70
N ALA A 20 -10.38 -2.24 10.28
CA ALA A 20 -9.55 -1.96 11.45
C ALA A 20 -8.46 -0.93 11.13
N TRP A 21 -7.77 -1.08 10.00
CA TRP A 21 -6.75 -0.14 9.54
C TRP A 21 -7.33 1.26 9.29
N HIS A 22 -8.44 1.35 8.57
CA HIS A 22 -9.09 2.62 8.30
C HIS A 22 -9.54 3.32 9.59
N ALA A 23 -10.08 2.58 10.56
CA ALA A 23 -10.43 3.13 11.86
C ALA A 23 -9.20 3.69 12.62
N ARG A 24 -8.06 2.99 12.56
CA ARG A 24 -6.79 3.44 13.15
C ARG A 24 -6.26 4.70 12.48
N VAL A 25 -6.27 4.72 11.15
CA VAL A 25 -5.82 5.87 10.35
C VAL A 25 -6.66 7.11 10.60
N MET A 26 -7.99 6.96 10.67
CA MET A 26 -8.89 8.08 10.99
C MET A 26 -8.70 8.62 12.41
N ALA A 27 -8.13 7.83 13.33
CA ALA A 27 -7.80 8.25 14.68
C ALA A 27 -6.37 8.83 14.81
N ASP A 28 -5.50 8.65 13.80
CA ASP A 28 -4.15 9.18 13.80
C ASP A 28 -4.13 10.65 13.34
N GLU A 29 -3.50 11.52 14.12
CA GLU A 29 -3.41 12.96 13.88
C GLU A 29 -2.68 13.37 12.57
N VAL A 30 -1.81 12.49 12.04
CA VAL A 30 -1.06 12.75 10.80
C VAL A 30 -1.71 12.03 9.64
N VAL A 31 -1.96 10.72 9.75
CA VAL A 31 -2.41 9.92 8.60
C VAL A 31 -3.85 10.25 8.21
N SER A 32 -4.72 10.63 9.16
CA SER A 32 -6.08 11.09 8.86
C SER A 32 -6.12 12.27 7.88
N HIS A 33 -5.02 13.04 7.78
CA HIS A 33 -4.96 14.16 6.86
C HIS A 33 -5.03 13.75 5.38
N ALA A 34 -4.57 12.54 5.04
CA ALA A 34 -4.74 11.96 3.70
C ALA A 34 -6.22 11.80 3.30
N PHE A 35 -7.13 11.74 4.29
CA PHE A 35 -8.57 11.56 4.12
C PHE A 35 -9.36 12.86 4.30
N SER A 36 -8.69 14.00 4.49
CA SER A 36 -9.31 15.29 4.80
C SER A 36 -10.20 15.85 3.68
N HIS A 37 -9.99 15.41 2.43
CA HIS A 37 -10.79 15.79 1.26
C HIS A 37 -11.92 14.80 0.97
N GLY A 38 -12.18 13.86 1.87
CA GLY A 38 -13.16 12.79 1.70
C GLY A 38 -12.55 11.53 1.09
N PHE A 39 -13.33 10.46 1.13
CA PHE A 39 -13.02 9.16 0.54
C PHE A 39 -14.32 8.51 0.09
N HIS A 40 -14.22 7.52 -0.80
CA HIS A 40 -15.37 6.80 -1.32
C HIS A 40 -16.17 6.12 -0.18
N PRO A 41 -17.51 6.10 -0.19
CA PRO A 41 -18.31 5.43 0.86
C PRO A 41 -17.95 3.95 1.07
N GLU A 42 -17.51 3.28 0.01
CA GLU A 42 -17.06 1.88 -0.02
C GLU A 42 -15.52 1.74 0.04
N HIS A 43 -14.82 2.73 0.61
CA HIS A 43 -13.35 2.75 0.62
C HIS A 43 -12.77 1.46 1.23
N THR A 44 -13.33 0.96 2.32
CA THR A 44 -12.84 -0.26 2.98
C THR A 44 -13.00 -1.51 2.12
N GLU A 45 -14.10 -1.60 1.37
CA GLU A 45 -14.40 -2.71 0.46
C GLU A 45 -13.46 -2.68 -0.76
N ARG A 46 -13.22 -1.49 -1.33
CA ARG A 46 -12.28 -1.30 -2.43
C ARG A 46 -10.85 -1.61 -2.01
N LEU A 47 -10.46 -1.17 -0.81
CA LEU A 47 -9.13 -1.43 -0.24
C LEU A 47 -8.91 -2.93 0.01
N ALA A 48 -9.91 -3.61 0.57
CA ALA A 48 -9.84 -5.05 0.79
C ALA A 48 -9.70 -5.83 -0.53
N ALA A 49 -10.44 -5.44 -1.57
CA ALA A 49 -10.32 -6.04 -2.90
C ALA A 49 -8.95 -5.78 -3.54
N TYR A 50 -8.40 -4.58 -3.37
CA TYR A 50 -7.06 -4.23 -3.85
C TYR A 50 -5.97 -5.11 -3.20
N TRP A 51 -6.02 -5.26 -1.87
CA TRP A 51 -5.11 -6.16 -1.17
C TRP A 51 -5.33 -7.62 -1.56
N ALA A 52 -6.58 -8.05 -1.73
CA ALA A 52 -6.89 -9.42 -2.12
C ALA A 52 -6.22 -9.78 -3.44
N GLU A 53 -6.39 -8.94 -4.46
CA GLU A 53 -5.77 -9.14 -5.77
C GLU A 53 -4.24 -9.17 -5.67
N ALA A 54 -3.65 -8.24 -4.91
CA ALA A 54 -2.20 -8.17 -4.74
C ALA A 54 -1.60 -9.38 -4.01
N LEU A 55 -2.36 -10.01 -3.10
CA LEU A 55 -1.92 -11.11 -2.24
C LEU A 55 -2.25 -12.51 -2.81
N GLY A 56 -2.62 -12.59 -4.09
CA GLY A 56 -2.93 -13.83 -4.79
C GLY A 56 -4.39 -14.29 -4.65
N GLY A 57 -5.30 -13.36 -4.40
CA GLY A 57 -6.75 -13.54 -4.42
C GLY A 57 -7.40 -13.22 -5.78
N PRO A 58 -8.72 -13.02 -5.82
CA PRO A 58 -9.46 -12.73 -7.07
C PRO A 58 -9.16 -11.33 -7.62
N THR A 59 -9.40 -11.13 -8.93
CA THR A 59 -9.20 -9.87 -9.67
C THR A 59 -10.33 -8.85 -9.47
N THR A 60 -11.05 -8.93 -8.36
CA THR A 60 -12.26 -8.12 -8.11
C THR A 60 -11.97 -6.62 -8.19
N TYR A 61 -10.75 -6.18 -7.82
CA TYR A 61 -10.39 -4.78 -7.88
C TYR A 61 -10.22 -4.29 -9.32
N SER A 62 -9.40 -4.98 -10.11
CA SER A 62 -9.21 -4.66 -11.53
C SER A 62 -10.47 -4.82 -12.38
N ASP A 63 -11.34 -5.77 -12.04
CA ASP A 63 -12.57 -6.00 -12.78
C ASP A 63 -13.65 -4.95 -12.52
N ASN A 64 -13.70 -4.36 -11.31
CA ASN A 64 -14.86 -3.56 -10.89
C ASN A 64 -14.54 -2.13 -10.40
N TYR A 65 -13.30 -1.85 -10.00
CA TYR A 65 -12.99 -0.64 -9.25
C TYR A 65 -11.97 0.28 -9.91
N GLY A 66 -10.91 -0.28 -10.51
CA GLY A 66 -9.83 0.50 -11.12
C GLY A 66 -8.55 -0.32 -11.27
N ASP A 67 -7.44 0.33 -11.57
CA ASP A 67 -6.15 -0.34 -11.78
C ASP A 67 -5.06 0.23 -10.87
N GLU A 68 -3.85 -0.34 -10.94
CA GLU A 68 -2.69 0.14 -10.18
C GLU A 68 -2.38 1.61 -10.49
N THR A 69 -2.52 2.03 -11.76
CA THR A 69 -2.28 3.43 -12.16
C THR A 69 -3.19 4.37 -11.39
N SER A 70 -4.48 4.06 -11.27
CA SER A 70 -5.44 4.88 -10.53
C SER A 70 -5.09 5.00 -9.03
N VAL A 71 -4.63 3.90 -8.41
CA VAL A 71 -4.22 3.88 -7.00
C VAL A 71 -2.98 4.74 -6.80
N VAL A 72 -1.94 4.54 -7.62
CA VAL A 72 -0.69 5.30 -7.50
C VAL A 72 -0.94 6.78 -7.76
N ARG A 73 -1.76 7.12 -8.74
CA ARG A 73 -2.15 8.50 -9.05
C ARG A 73 -2.81 9.19 -7.86
N THR A 74 -3.73 8.51 -7.18
CA THR A 74 -4.40 9.01 -5.97
C THR A 74 -3.41 9.36 -4.84
N HIS A 75 -2.29 8.63 -4.75
CA HIS A 75 -1.27 8.86 -3.70
C HIS A 75 -0.15 9.83 -4.14
N SER A 76 -0.18 10.32 -5.38
CA SER A 76 0.89 11.13 -5.98
C SER A 76 0.67 12.63 -5.81
N GLY A 77 1.72 13.42 -6.01
CA GLY A 77 1.64 14.89 -5.95
C GLY A 77 1.59 15.51 -4.54
N ASN A 78 1.75 14.69 -3.49
CA ASN A 78 1.63 15.11 -2.08
C ASN A 78 2.96 15.55 -1.44
N GLY A 79 4.03 15.70 -2.22
CA GLY A 79 5.39 15.88 -1.70
C GLY A 79 5.92 14.64 -0.95
N PRO A 80 7.16 14.66 -0.45
CA PRO A 80 7.68 13.58 0.38
C PRO A 80 6.95 13.50 1.73
N HIS A 81 6.56 12.29 2.15
CA HIS A 81 5.68 12.08 3.32
C HIS A 81 6.09 10.89 4.21
N GLU A 82 7.39 10.73 4.46
CA GLU A 82 7.98 9.60 5.23
C GLU A 82 7.34 9.35 6.60
N GLU A 83 6.98 10.41 7.33
CA GLU A 83 6.34 10.27 8.65
C GLU A 83 4.90 9.74 8.53
N MET A 84 4.18 10.13 7.48
CA MET A 84 2.85 9.60 7.19
C MET A 84 2.93 8.12 6.84
N ASP A 85 3.89 7.74 5.98
CA ASP A 85 4.14 6.35 5.60
C ASP A 85 4.42 5.47 6.81
N ARG A 86 5.36 5.91 7.66
CA ARG A 86 5.73 5.19 8.89
C ARG A 86 4.54 4.99 9.81
N ARG A 87 3.68 6.01 9.97
CA ARG A 87 2.49 5.92 10.82
C ARG A 87 1.40 5.07 10.19
N ALA A 88 1.23 5.10 8.87
CA ALA A 88 0.28 4.25 8.16
C ALA A 88 0.64 2.76 8.32
N ILE A 89 1.93 2.42 8.24
CA ILE A 89 2.44 1.06 8.50
C ILE A 89 2.21 0.66 9.96
N ALA A 90 2.50 1.55 10.92
CA ALA A 90 2.23 1.28 12.33
C ALA A 90 0.72 1.06 12.62
N CYS A 91 -0.17 1.81 11.93
CA CYS A 91 -1.61 1.58 12.00
C CYS A 91 -1.99 0.20 11.46
N PHE A 92 -1.31 -0.28 10.42
CA PHE A 92 -1.53 -1.60 9.83
C PHE A 92 -1.13 -2.73 10.79
N ASP A 93 0.00 -2.59 11.47
CA ASP A 93 0.43 -3.55 12.50
C ASP A 93 -0.53 -3.61 13.70
N GLN A 94 -1.05 -2.45 14.11
CA GLN A 94 -2.09 -2.37 15.14
C GLN A 94 -3.40 -2.98 14.65
N ALA A 95 -3.80 -2.76 13.41
CA ALA A 95 -5.02 -3.33 12.83
C ALA A 95 -4.97 -4.87 12.78
N MET A 96 -3.80 -5.46 12.47
CA MET A 96 -3.62 -6.92 12.57
C MET A 96 -3.82 -7.43 14.00
N THR A 97 -3.39 -6.64 14.99
CA THR A 97 -3.61 -6.95 16.42
C THR A 97 -5.09 -6.85 16.78
N ASP A 98 -5.79 -5.83 16.29
CA ASP A 98 -7.21 -5.59 16.58
C ASP A 98 -8.13 -6.69 16.07
N ILE A 99 -7.78 -7.31 14.93
CA ILE A 99 -8.51 -8.46 14.39
C ILE A 99 -8.07 -9.80 14.99
N ALA A 100 -7.28 -9.76 16.08
CA ALA A 100 -6.75 -10.92 16.80
C ALA A 100 -5.91 -11.87 15.91
N MET A 101 -5.18 -11.33 14.93
CA MET A 101 -4.21 -12.12 14.19
C MET A 101 -3.06 -12.51 15.12
N SER A 102 -2.76 -13.81 15.20
CA SER A 102 -1.72 -14.33 16.08
C SER A 102 -0.35 -13.72 15.74
N GLU A 103 0.39 -13.29 16.76
CA GLU A 103 1.74 -12.72 16.58
C GLU A 103 2.73 -13.74 16.01
N ASN A 104 2.47 -15.03 16.21
CA ASN A 104 3.29 -16.12 15.72
C ASN A 104 2.82 -16.64 14.35
N ASP A 105 1.76 -16.07 13.77
CA ASP A 105 1.32 -16.47 12.43
C ASP A 105 2.28 -15.89 11.38
N PRO A 106 2.92 -16.73 10.54
CA PRO A 106 3.81 -16.25 9.48
C PRO A 106 3.14 -15.25 8.53
N VAL A 107 1.82 -15.32 8.35
CA VAL A 107 1.10 -14.39 7.47
C VAL A 107 1.21 -12.94 7.95
N ARG A 108 1.34 -12.72 9.27
CA ARG A 108 1.44 -11.38 9.86
C ARG A 108 2.70 -10.66 9.38
N ALA A 109 3.83 -11.36 9.35
CA ALA A 109 5.09 -10.81 8.85
C ALA A 109 5.01 -10.49 7.35
N VAL A 110 4.44 -11.40 6.56
CA VAL A 110 4.32 -11.21 5.10
C VAL A 110 3.38 -10.05 4.75
N LEU A 111 2.29 -9.87 5.50
CA LEU A 111 1.37 -8.74 5.34
C LEU A 111 2.05 -7.41 5.70
N HIS A 112 2.84 -7.39 6.78
CA HIS A 112 3.66 -6.22 7.12
C HIS A 112 4.61 -5.87 5.98
N ASP A 113 5.37 -6.84 5.49
CA ASP A 113 6.36 -6.62 4.43
C ASP A 113 5.72 -6.11 3.14
N TYR A 114 4.58 -6.69 2.74
CA TYR A 114 3.77 -6.22 1.61
C TYR A 114 3.34 -4.76 1.80
N PHE A 115 2.73 -4.44 2.94
CA PHE A 115 2.15 -3.13 3.19
C PHE A 115 3.24 -2.06 3.30
N ALA A 116 4.34 -2.37 3.98
CA ALA A 116 5.51 -1.49 4.09
C ALA A 116 6.13 -1.23 2.72
N TRP A 117 6.33 -2.27 1.91
CA TRP A 117 6.81 -2.13 0.53
C TRP A 117 5.88 -1.25 -0.31
N ALA A 118 4.58 -1.54 -0.33
CA ALA A 118 3.61 -0.81 -1.15
C ALA A 118 3.58 0.68 -0.79
N THR A 119 3.55 0.98 0.52
CA THR A 119 3.54 2.34 1.05
C THR A 119 4.82 3.09 0.71
N THR A 120 6.00 2.49 0.95
CA THR A 120 7.29 3.18 0.82
C THR A 120 7.92 3.09 -0.56
N THR A 121 7.36 2.29 -1.47
CA THR A 121 7.87 2.13 -2.84
C THR A 121 6.89 2.63 -3.87
N THR A 122 5.68 2.08 -3.90
CA THR A 122 4.75 2.33 -5.01
C THR A 122 3.95 3.60 -4.79
N MET A 123 3.42 3.80 -3.58
CA MET A 123 2.60 4.97 -3.25
C MET A 123 3.43 6.25 -3.07
N SER A 124 4.66 6.13 -2.58
CA SER A 124 5.58 7.26 -2.40
C SER A 124 6.36 7.65 -3.66
N ARG A 125 6.19 6.93 -4.78
CA ARG A 125 7.08 7.03 -5.96
C ARG A 125 7.05 8.39 -6.65
N TYR A 126 5.86 9.00 -6.76
CA TYR A 126 5.64 10.20 -7.56
C TYR A 126 5.22 11.39 -6.69
N HIS A 127 6.19 11.95 -5.97
CA HIS A 127 5.92 13.01 -5.01
C HIS A 127 5.60 14.39 -5.62
N ARG A 128 5.87 14.61 -6.92
CA ARG A 128 5.76 15.94 -7.56
C ARG A 128 4.39 16.22 -8.14
N SER A 129 3.87 15.30 -8.94
CA SER A 129 2.58 15.43 -9.60
C SER A 129 2.00 14.05 -9.88
N GLU A 130 0.68 13.97 -9.86
CA GLU A 130 -0.10 12.83 -10.32
C GLU A 130 0.06 12.58 -11.84
N ASP A 131 0.40 13.63 -12.60
CA ASP A 131 0.70 13.56 -14.03
C ASP A 131 1.99 12.80 -14.34
N ASP A 132 2.88 12.64 -13.36
CA ASP A 132 4.12 11.86 -13.53
C ASP A 132 3.85 10.34 -13.53
N VAL A 133 2.64 9.90 -13.17
CA VAL A 133 2.27 8.48 -13.07
C VAL A 133 1.97 7.91 -14.46
N PRO A 134 2.72 6.89 -14.91
CA PRO A 134 2.50 6.27 -16.21
C PRO A 134 1.18 5.48 -16.24
N GLU A 135 0.61 5.39 -17.44
CA GLU A 135 -0.53 4.53 -17.72
C GLU A 135 -0.12 3.05 -17.76
N GLY A 136 -1.07 2.16 -17.43
CA GLY A 136 -0.90 0.71 -17.57
C GLY A 136 0.05 0.08 -16.55
N LEU A 137 0.16 0.65 -15.35
CA LEU A 137 0.82 -0.03 -14.24
C LEU A 137 0.10 -1.34 -13.95
N ARG A 138 0.88 -2.39 -13.68
CA ARG A 138 0.33 -3.71 -13.34
C ARG A 138 0.20 -3.84 -11.84
N MET A 139 -0.89 -4.47 -11.41
CA MET A 139 -1.09 -4.87 -10.02
C MET A 139 0.11 -5.67 -9.52
N PRO A 140 0.66 -5.33 -8.33
CA PRO A 140 1.75 -6.10 -7.74
C PRO A 140 1.27 -7.50 -7.38
N GLN A 141 2.13 -8.50 -7.55
CA GLN A 141 1.85 -9.86 -7.08
C GLN A 141 2.81 -10.22 -5.95
N TRP A 142 2.27 -10.26 -4.75
CA TRP A 142 3.00 -10.58 -3.53
C TRP A 142 2.73 -12.02 -3.10
N SER A 143 3.78 -12.73 -2.73
CA SER A 143 3.72 -14.10 -2.23
C SER A 143 4.39 -14.19 -0.84
N TRP A 144 4.47 -15.41 -0.30
CA TRP A 144 5.24 -15.72 0.90
C TRP A 144 6.72 -15.34 0.82
N ASP A 145 7.30 -15.36 -0.38
CA ASP A 145 8.72 -15.04 -0.59
C ASP A 145 8.92 -13.56 -1.02
N GLY A 146 7.86 -12.75 -0.94
CA GLY A 146 7.85 -11.34 -1.33
C GLY A 146 7.31 -11.09 -2.73
N LEU A 147 7.74 -9.99 -3.36
CA LEU A 147 7.27 -9.56 -4.67
C LEU A 147 7.69 -10.53 -5.79
N HIS A 148 6.72 -11.23 -6.39
CA HIS A 148 6.97 -12.21 -7.47
C HIS A 148 7.10 -11.58 -8.84
N SER A 149 6.40 -10.47 -9.09
CA SER A 149 6.56 -9.68 -10.31
C SER A 149 6.77 -8.22 -9.92
N CYS A 150 8.02 -7.78 -9.99
CA CYS A 150 8.37 -6.38 -9.90
C CYS A 150 8.00 -5.70 -11.24
N PRO A 151 7.25 -4.59 -11.25
CA PRO A 151 6.94 -3.86 -12.47
C PRO A 151 8.17 -3.04 -12.89
N LEU A 152 9.16 -3.71 -13.49
CA LEU A 152 9.98 -3.08 -14.51
C LEU A 152 9.42 -3.53 -15.86
N GLN A 153 8.79 -2.57 -16.54
CA GLN A 153 8.52 -2.60 -17.97
C GLN A 153 9.72 -3.26 -18.69
N GLU A 154 9.45 -4.23 -19.57
CA GLU A 154 10.45 -4.80 -20.46
C GLU A 154 11.24 -3.66 -21.12
N GLY A 155 12.52 -3.52 -20.77
CA GLY A 155 13.41 -2.49 -21.32
C GLY A 155 14.54 -1.98 -20.41
N ALA A 156 14.50 -2.20 -19.10
CA ALA A 156 15.62 -1.84 -18.22
C ALA A 156 16.38 -3.10 -17.78
N PHE A 157 17.48 -3.41 -18.47
CA PHE A 157 18.48 -4.32 -17.94
C PHE A 157 19.04 -3.73 -16.64
N ILE A 158 18.72 -4.35 -15.50
CA ILE A 158 19.54 -4.24 -14.32
C ILE A 158 20.01 -5.66 -14.01
N GLU A 159 21.26 -5.94 -14.39
CA GLU A 159 22.03 -7.01 -13.76
C GLU A 159 21.99 -6.77 -12.26
N SER A 160 21.47 -7.74 -11.53
CA SER A 160 21.62 -7.82 -10.09
C SER A 160 23.08 -8.16 -9.77
N PRO A 161 23.77 -7.33 -8.97
CA PRO A 161 24.62 -7.93 -7.95
C PRO A 161 24.39 -7.22 -6.61
N ARG A 162 24.10 -8.03 -5.58
CA ARG A 162 24.39 -7.81 -4.15
C ARG A 162 24.33 -6.34 -3.70
N CYS A 163 23.22 -5.96 -3.07
CA CYS A 163 23.14 -4.75 -2.26
C CYS A 163 24.26 -4.76 -1.19
N PRO A 164 25.21 -3.83 -1.27
CA PRO A 164 25.22 -2.78 -0.27
C PRO A 164 25.53 -1.42 -0.89
N GLN A 165 24.81 -0.37 -0.46
CA GLN A 165 25.41 0.85 0.10
C GLN A 165 24.35 1.95 0.31
N THR A 166 24.18 2.28 1.59
CA THR A 166 24.18 3.63 2.18
C THR A 166 24.07 4.82 1.21
N VAL A 167 23.04 5.66 1.40
CA VAL A 167 23.15 7.10 1.21
C VAL A 167 22.39 7.82 2.32
N THR A 168 23.15 8.46 3.20
CA THR A 168 22.73 9.56 4.08
C THR A 168 22.73 10.87 3.29
N CYS A 169 21.72 11.74 3.47
CA CYS A 169 21.89 13.15 3.92
C CYS A 169 20.63 14.01 3.70
N GLY A 170 20.01 14.39 4.81
CA GLY A 170 19.44 15.71 5.14
C GLY A 170 18.80 16.62 4.07
N ALA A 171 17.50 16.85 4.22
CA ALA A 171 16.93 18.20 4.12
C ALA A 171 15.66 18.30 5.00
N ARG A 172 15.58 19.35 5.80
CA ARG A 172 14.47 19.65 6.71
C ARG A 172 13.28 20.27 5.97
N LEU A 173 12.10 19.72 6.28
CA LEU A 173 10.81 20.38 6.54
C LEU A 173 10.38 21.56 5.66
N GLN A 174 9.33 21.32 4.87
CA GLN A 174 8.13 22.17 4.85
C GLN A 174 6.95 21.37 4.28
N VAL A 175 5.96 21.08 5.14
CA VAL A 175 4.72 20.36 4.82
C VAL A 175 3.77 21.32 4.11
N ALA A 176 3.40 21.01 2.88
CA ALA A 176 2.30 21.65 2.17
C ALA A 176 1.43 20.55 1.59
N VAL A 177 0.19 20.49 2.06
CA VAL A 177 -0.82 19.50 1.67
C VAL A 177 -1.73 20.16 0.64
N ALA A 178 -1.95 19.50 -0.49
CA ALA A 178 -2.97 19.81 -1.49
C ALA A 178 -3.77 18.52 -1.75
N ALA A 179 -5.04 18.42 -1.36
CA ALA A 179 -6.23 18.79 -2.15
C ALA A 179 -6.31 18.03 -3.49
N LYS A 180 -7.30 17.13 -3.65
CA LYS A 180 -8.57 17.28 -4.43
C LYS A 180 -9.38 15.98 -4.21
N SER A 181 -10.72 15.88 -4.08
CA SER A 181 -11.88 16.57 -4.67
C SER A 181 -11.96 16.49 -6.20
N GLU A 182 -12.51 15.39 -6.72
CA GLU A 182 -13.64 15.34 -7.67
C GLU A 182 -14.16 13.91 -7.82
#